data_AF-A0A1V5Y7P9-F1
#
_entry.id   AF-A0A1V5Y7P9-F1
#
_cell.length_a   1.000
_cell.length_b   1.000
_cell.length_c   1.000
_cell.angle_alpha   90.00
_cell.angle_beta   90.00
_cell.angle_gamma   90.00
#
_symmetry.space_group_name_H-M   'P 1'
#
loop_
_entity.id
_entity.type
_entity.pdbx_description
1 polymer ?
#
loop_
_entity_poly.entity_id
_entity_poly.type
_entity_poly.pdbx_seq_one_letter_code
_entity_poly.pdbx_strand_id
1 'polypeptide(L)'
;MKSLDKKAHARDAAAFVESGEMVSTEKMLSKLKAVREIETFIEENGQGFYNSTIREHFDALLEKYKISKADAIERSGIERGYAYQILRGAKEAKRDKYIRLAIGMGLDLEDTQQLLTIARHGILYSRILRDAVIIFGINNHFDIIKLQMLLEEQHAEPLE
;
A
#
# COMPACT_ATOMS: atom_id res chain seq x y z
N MET A 1 -3.89 -41.13 -11.55
CA MET A 1 -3.45 -39.90 -12.24
C MET A 1 -4.67 -39.26 -12.90
N LYS A 2 -5.40 -38.41 -12.20
CA LYS A 2 -6.51 -37.61 -12.74
C LYS A 2 -6.26 -36.16 -12.33
N SER A 3 -6.05 -35.31 -13.34
CA SER A 3 -6.04 -33.86 -13.21
C SER A 3 -7.48 -33.39 -12.95
N LEU A 4 -7.69 -32.64 -11.88
CA LEU A 4 -8.93 -31.92 -11.62
C LEU A 4 -8.62 -30.44 -11.35
N ASP A 5 -9.14 -29.64 -12.28
CA ASP A 5 -9.69 -28.29 -12.17
C ASP A 5 -8.92 -27.15 -11.50
N LYS A 6 -8.31 -26.32 -12.37
CA LYS A 6 -7.87 -24.94 -12.14
C LYS A 6 -9.04 -23.92 -12.16
N LYS A 7 -10.14 -24.15 -11.43
CA LYS A 7 -11.33 -23.25 -11.50
C LYS A 7 -11.86 -22.71 -10.17
N ALA A 8 -11.05 -22.65 -9.12
CA ALA A 8 -11.49 -22.16 -7.80
C ALA A 8 -10.92 -20.79 -7.34
N HIS A 9 -10.20 -20.03 -8.16
CA HIS A 9 -9.50 -18.82 -7.68
C HIS A 9 -10.08 -17.46 -8.12
N ALA A 10 -11.38 -17.38 -8.40
CA ALA A 10 -11.98 -16.13 -8.89
C ALA A 10 -13.24 -15.67 -8.14
N ARG A 11 -13.52 -16.17 -6.93
CA ARG A 11 -14.77 -15.82 -6.22
C ARG A 11 -14.67 -15.20 -4.83
N ASP A 12 -13.51 -15.18 -4.18
CA ASP A 12 -13.45 -14.81 -2.75
C ASP A 12 -12.63 -13.55 -2.41
N ALA A 13 -12.30 -12.69 -3.38
CA ALA A 13 -11.60 -11.44 -3.07
C ALA A 13 -12.51 -10.37 -2.40
N ALA A 14 -13.83 -10.52 -2.50
CA ALA A 14 -14.82 -9.56 -1.97
C ALA A 14 -15.55 -10.05 -0.71
N ALA A 15 -15.18 -11.19 -0.13
CA ALA A 15 -15.95 -11.86 0.93
C ALA A 15 -15.23 -12.03 2.28
N PHE A 16 -14.04 -11.45 2.49
CA PHE A 16 -13.29 -11.57 3.75
C PHE A 16 -13.25 -10.29 4.60
N VAL A 17 -14.21 -9.38 4.40
CA VAL A 17 -14.44 -8.21 5.26
C VAL A 17 -15.73 -8.37 6.07
N GLU A 18 -16.01 -9.58 6.56
CA GLU A 18 -17.11 -9.81 7.50
C GLU A 18 -16.61 -10.30 8.87
N SER A 19 -16.92 -9.51 9.90
CA SER A 19 -17.13 -9.90 11.30
C SER A 19 -15.92 -10.13 12.23
N GLY A 20 -14.86 -9.36 12.08
CA GLY A 20 -13.88 -9.16 13.15
C GLY A 20 -13.62 -7.67 13.35
N GLU A 21 -13.87 -7.15 14.55
CA GLU A 21 -13.40 -5.81 14.94
C GLU A 21 -11.92 -5.69 14.55
N MET A 22 -11.57 -4.80 13.62
CA MET A 22 -10.19 -4.66 13.15
C MET A 22 -9.33 -4.29 14.35
N VAL A 23 -8.52 -5.23 14.84
CA VAL A 23 -7.72 -5.04 16.05
C VAL A 23 -6.69 -3.96 15.74
N SER A 24 -6.73 -2.84 16.47
CA SER A 24 -5.80 -1.73 16.23
C SER A 24 -4.34 -2.17 16.39
N THR A 25 -3.43 -1.53 15.66
CA THR A 25 -1.99 -1.77 15.78
C THR A 25 -1.51 -1.63 17.23
N GLU A 26 -2.05 -0.67 17.98
CA GLU A 26 -1.75 -0.44 19.39
C GLU A 26 -2.17 -1.62 20.27
N LYS A 27 -3.34 -2.21 20.01
CA LYS A 27 -3.86 -3.37 20.73
C LYS A 27 -3.07 -4.63 20.39
N MET A 28 -2.75 -4.86 19.11
CA MET A 28 -1.84 -5.93 18.68
C MET A 28 -0.47 -5.82 19.36
N LEU A 29 0.12 -4.63 19.35
CA LEU A 29 1.42 -4.37 19.96
C LEU A 29 1.41 -4.57 21.48
N SER A 30 0.34 -4.12 22.15
CA SER A 30 0.19 -4.28 23.60
C SER A 30 0.10 -5.76 24.00
N LYS A 31 -0.67 -6.55 23.25
CA LYS A 31 -0.73 -8.02 23.45
C LYS A 31 0.62 -8.68 23.19
N LEU A 32 1.29 -8.31 22.09
CA LEU A 32 2.60 -8.86 21.72
C LEU A 32 3.67 -8.60 22.80
N LYS A 33 3.61 -7.44 23.47
CA LYS A 33 4.52 -7.11 24.60
C LYS A 33 4.23 -7.91 25.87
N ALA A 34 3.01 -8.42 26.04
CA ALA A 34 2.58 -9.10 27.26
C ALA A 34 2.77 -10.62 27.21
N VAL A 35 2.82 -11.21 26.01
CA VAL A 35 3.04 -12.65 25.84
C VAL A 35 4.50 -13.02 26.12
N ARG A 36 4.71 -14.25 26.61
CA ARG A 36 6.05 -14.84 26.81
C ARG A 36 6.48 -15.74 25.65
N GLU A 37 5.51 -16.39 25.01
CA GLU A 37 5.69 -17.32 23.89
C GLU A 37 4.97 -16.76 22.66
N ILE A 38 5.62 -16.84 21.49
CA ILE A 38 5.08 -16.26 20.26
C ILE A 38 3.92 -17.08 19.71
N GLU A 39 3.92 -18.39 19.93
CA GLU A 39 2.89 -19.34 19.49
C GLU A 39 1.53 -18.97 20.09
N THR A 40 1.48 -18.68 21.39
CA THR A 40 0.24 -18.23 22.07
C THR A 40 -0.31 -16.96 21.44
N PHE A 41 0.56 -16.00 21.10
CA PHE A 41 0.12 -14.77 20.43
C PHE A 41 -0.47 -15.06 19.06
N ILE A 42 0.17 -15.92 18.27
CA ILE A 42 -0.28 -16.28 16.92
C ILE A 42 -1.65 -16.98 16.99
N GLU A 43 -1.82 -17.95 17.88
CA GLU A 43 -3.07 -18.70 18.06
C GLU A 43 -4.24 -17.78 18.48
N GLU A 44 -4.01 -16.88 19.44
CA GLU A 44 -5.04 -15.98 19.97
C GLU A 44 -5.38 -14.80 19.03
N ASN A 45 -4.48 -14.44 18.11
CA ASN A 45 -4.62 -13.26 17.26
C ASN A 45 -4.58 -13.57 15.76
N GLY A 46 -4.79 -14.83 15.37
CA GLY A 46 -4.75 -15.28 13.97
C GLY A 46 -5.55 -14.40 12.98
N GLN A 47 -6.72 -13.92 13.40
CA GLN A 47 -7.59 -13.05 12.58
C GLN A 47 -7.15 -11.58 12.54
N GLY A 48 -6.23 -11.17 13.41
CA GLY A 48 -5.67 -9.81 13.45
C GLY A 48 -4.49 -9.61 12.51
N PHE A 49 -3.94 -10.68 11.93
CA PHE A 49 -2.84 -10.58 10.98
C PHE A 49 -3.33 -10.13 9.61
N TYR A 50 -2.54 -9.27 8.98
CA TYR A 50 -2.77 -8.85 7.61
C TYR A 50 -2.36 -9.98 6.65
N ASN A 51 -3.34 -10.73 6.14
CA ASN A 51 -3.12 -11.89 5.25
C ASN A 51 -3.34 -11.61 3.76
N SER A 52 -3.66 -10.36 3.38
CA SER A 52 -3.83 -9.99 1.98
C SER A 52 -2.50 -9.62 1.32
N THR A 53 -2.38 -9.98 0.06
CA THR A 53 -1.24 -9.66 -0.78
C THR A 53 -1.24 -8.18 -1.18
N ILE A 54 -0.07 -7.65 -1.53
CA ILE A 54 0.05 -6.29 -2.08
C ILE A 54 -0.83 -6.09 -3.33
N ARG A 55 -1.02 -7.15 -4.12
CA ARG A 55 -1.90 -7.12 -5.29
C ARG A 55 -3.35 -6.88 -4.88
N GLU A 56 -3.86 -7.65 -3.91
CA GLU A 56 -5.24 -7.49 -3.43
C GLU A 56 -5.45 -6.10 -2.82
N HIS A 57 -4.45 -5.58 -2.11
CA HIS A 57 -4.50 -4.21 -1.60
C HIS A 57 -4.57 -3.17 -2.74
N PHE A 58 -3.76 -3.30 -3.79
CA PHE A 58 -3.87 -2.43 -4.96
C PHE A 58 -5.20 -2.55 -5.68
N ASP A 59 -5.72 -3.76 -5.86
CA ASP A 59 -7.02 -3.97 -6.52
C ASP A 59 -8.15 -3.30 -5.68
N ALA A 60 -8.10 -3.37 -4.35
CA ALA A 60 -9.02 -2.65 -3.45
C ALA A 60 -8.88 -1.12 -3.53
N LEU A 61 -7.64 -0.60 -3.60
CA LEU A 61 -7.40 0.84 -3.76
C LEU A 61 -7.91 1.35 -5.12
N LEU A 62 -7.69 0.61 -6.20
CA LEU A 62 -8.19 0.97 -7.53
C LEU A 62 -9.72 1.07 -7.54
N GLU A 63 -10.40 0.16 -6.86
CA GLU A 63 -11.86 0.18 -6.70
C GLU A 63 -12.32 1.36 -5.84
N LYS A 64 -11.72 1.56 -4.66
CA LYS A 64 -12.04 2.66 -3.72
C LYS A 64 -11.93 4.03 -4.40
N TYR A 65 -10.85 4.26 -5.15
CA TYR A 65 -10.58 5.54 -5.80
C TYR A 65 -11.17 5.64 -7.21
N LYS A 66 -11.89 4.60 -7.68
CA LYS A 66 -12.54 4.56 -8.99
C LYS A 66 -11.61 4.94 -10.15
N ILE A 67 -10.36 4.49 -10.07
CA ILE A 67 -9.33 4.76 -11.08
C ILE A 67 -8.94 3.48 -11.80
N SER A 68 -8.79 3.56 -13.12
CA SER A 68 -8.35 2.40 -13.88
C SER A 68 -6.87 2.11 -13.63
N LYS A 69 -6.49 0.83 -13.76
CA LYS A 69 -5.08 0.41 -13.68
C LYS A 69 -4.20 1.14 -14.70
N ALA A 70 -4.73 1.45 -15.88
CA ALA A 70 -3.98 2.18 -16.92
C ALA A 70 -3.72 3.62 -16.50
N ASP A 71 -4.75 4.33 -16.01
CA ASP A 71 -4.63 5.73 -15.59
C ASP A 71 -3.70 5.87 -14.38
N ALA A 72 -3.79 4.96 -13.40
CA ALA A 72 -2.90 4.96 -12.25
C ALA A 72 -1.42 4.81 -12.66
N ILE A 73 -1.15 3.91 -13.61
CA ILE A 73 0.20 3.69 -14.16
C ILE A 73 0.69 4.94 -14.90
N GLU A 74 -0.13 5.50 -15.79
CA GLU A 74 0.21 6.68 -16.57
C GLU A 74 0.53 7.88 -15.66
N ARG A 75 -0.36 8.17 -14.70
CA ARG A 75 -0.22 9.31 -13.77
C ARG A 75 0.95 9.15 -12.79
N SER A 76 1.40 7.92 -12.53
CA SER A 76 2.60 7.68 -11.70
C SER A 76 3.91 8.08 -12.40
N GLY A 77 3.90 8.18 -13.74
CA GLY A 77 5.09 8.38 -14.56
C GLY A 77 6.11 7.24 -14.51
N ILE A 78 5.74 6.07 -14.00
CA ILE A 78 6.59 4.87 -13.98
C ILE A 78 6.47 4.17 -15.33
N GLU A 79 7.58 3.58 -15.80
CA GLU A 79 7.56 2.73 -17.00
C GLU A 79 6.46 1.66 -16.88
N ARG A 80 5.62 1.55 -17.92
CA ARG A 80 4.34 0.83 -17.87
C ARG A 80 4.50 -0.64 -17.50
N GLY A 81 5.48 -1.32 -18.08
CA GLY A 81 5.76 -2.72 -17.78
C GLY A 81 6.17 -2.93 -16.33
N TYR A 82 7.04 -2.05 -15.82
CA TYR A 82 7.49 -2.10 -14.44
C TYR A 82 6.34 -1.81 -13.45
N ALA A 83 5.55 -0.77 -13.70
CA ALA A 83 4.39 -0.44 -12.86
C ALA A 83 3.38 -1.59 -12.83
N TYR A 84 3.12 -2.24 -13.96
CA TYR A 84 2.24 -3.41 -14.02
C TYR A 84 2.77 -4.59 -13.20
N GLN A 85 4.09 -4.82 -13.22
CA GLN A 85 4.73 -5.85 -12.39
C GLN A 85 4.56 -5.56 -10.89
N ILE A 86 4.63 -4.29 -10.48
CA ILE A 86 4.42 -3.86 -9.09
C ILE A 86 2.96 -4.09 -8.68
N LEU A 87 2.00 -3.60 -9.46
CA LEU A 87 0.57 -3.67 -9.13
C LEU A 87 0.06 -5.11 -9.02
N ARG A 88 0.64 -6.06 -9.77
CA ARG A 88 0.27 -7.48 -9.67
C ARG A 88 1.05 -8.25 -8.62
N GLY A 89 1.94 -7.59 -7.87
CA GLY A 89 2.81 -8.21 -6.86
C GLY A 89 3.91 -9.11 -7.43
N ALA A 90 4.21 -9.02 -8.72
CA ALA A 90 5.27 -9.84 -9.34
C ALA A 90 6.68 -9.25 -9.16
N LYS A 91 6.78 -8.00 -8.72
CA LYS A 91 8.06 -7.33 -8.45
C LYS A 91 7.92 -6.37 -7.29
N GLU A 92 8.80 -6.53 -6.31
CA GLU A 92 8.98 -5.54 -5.24
C GLU A 92 9.74 -4.33 -5.78
N ALA A 93 9.31 -3.13 -5.38
CA ALA A 93 9.93 -1.90 -5.79
C ALA A 93 10.49 -1.11 -4.60
N LYS A 94 11.26 -0.07 -4.91
CA LYS A 94 11.67 0.90 -3.89
C LYS A 94 10.48 1.73 -3.44
N ARG A 95 10.57 2.28 -2.22
CA ARG A 95 9.58 3.17 -1.58
C ARG A 95 9.00 4.21 -2.53
N ASP A 96 9.86 4.90 -3.29
CA ASP A 96 9.47 5.97 -4.20
C ASP A 96 8.48 5.51 -5.27
N LYS A 97 8.56 4.26 -5.75
CA LYS A 97 7.60 3.74 -6.74
C LYS A 97 6.21 3.57 -6.13
N TYR A 98 6.12 3.16 -4.86
CA TYR A 98 4.85 3.08 -4.15
C TYR A 98 4.27 4.48 -3.89
N ILE A 99 5.11 5.46 -3.52
CA ILE A 99 4.68 6.86 -3.37
C ILE A 99 4.16 7.39 -4.72
N ARG A 100 4.88 7.17 -5.81
CA ARG A 100 4.46 7.60 -7.15
C ARG A 100 3.15 6.95 -7.60
N LEU A 101 2.94 5.66 -7.29
CA LEU A 101 1.65 5.00 -7.53
C LEU A 101 0.55 5.60 -6.66
N ALA A 102 0.82 5.91 -5.38
CA ALA A 102 -0.14 6.56 -4.50
C ALA A 102 -0.58 7.93 -5.06
N ILE A 103 0.38 8.75 -5.50
CA ILE A 103 0.12 10.02 -6.18
C ILE A 103 -0.68 9.80 -7.48
N GLY A 104 -0.27 8.84 -8.31
CA GLY A 104 -0.97 8.53 -9.57
C GLY A 104 -2.41 8.07 -9.37
N MET A 105 -2.69 7.37 -8.26
CA MET A 105 -4.04 6.95 -7.86
C MET A 105 -4.84 8.05 -7.15
N GLY A 106 -4.17 9.12 -6.70
CA GLY A 106 -4.80 10.19 -5.92
C GLY A 106 -5.15 9.76 -4.50
N LEU A 107 -4.36 8.88 -3.90
CA LEU A 107 -4.58 8.39 -2.53
C LEU A 107 -4.53 9.54 -1.52
N ASP A 108 -5.32 9.43 -0.46
CA ASP A 108 -5.15 10.25 0.75
C ASP A 108 -3.92 9.80 1.56
N LEU A 109 -3.58 10.56 2.61
CA LEU A 109 -2.42 10.25 3.44
C LEU A 109 -2.60 8.92 4.19
N GLU A 110 -3.80 8.59 4.66
CA GLU A 110 -4.05 7.38 5.43
C GLU A 110 -3.78 6.13 4.58
N ASP A 111 -4.39 6.04 3.41
CA ASP A 111 -4.20 4.93 2.48
C ASP A 111 -2.77 4.87 1.95
N THR A 112 -2.11 6.03 1.76
CA THR A 112 -0.69 6.07 1.38
C THR A 112 0.18 5.43 2.46
N GLN A 113 -0.06 5.75 3.74
CA GLN A 113 0.70 5.17 4.86
C GLN A 113 0.43 3.67 5.00
N GLN A 114 -0.82 3.24 4.80
CA GLN A 114 -1.17 1.82 4.77
C GLN A 114 -0.46 1.08 3.64
N LEU A 115 -0.48 1.63 2.41
CA LEU A 115 0.20 1.07 1.26
C LEU A 115 1.70 0.89 1.53
N LEU A 116 2.37 1.91 2.08
CA LEU A 116 3.79 1.82 2.44
C LEU A 116 4.05 0.75 3.49
N THR A 117 3.19 0.65 4.51
CA THR A 117 3.30 -0.35 5.57
C THR A 117 3.16 -1.78 5.02
N ILE A 118 2.15 -2.01 4.17
CA ILE A 118 1.90 -3.32 3.55
C ILE A 118 3.03 -3.69 2.57
N ALA A 119 3.56 -2.70 1.85
CA ALA A 119 4.74 -2.85 1.01
C ALA A 119 6.06 -2.94 1.79
N ARG A 120 6.01 -2.95 3.14
CA ARG A 120 7.15 -3.05 4.07
C ARG A 120 8.16 -1.90 3.93
N HIS A 121 7.69 -0.72 3.55
CA HIS A 121 8.46 0.51 3.53
C HIS A 121 8.10 1.41 4.72
N GLY A 122 9.06 2.22 5.14
CA GLY A 122 8.81 3.22 6.18
C GLY A 122 7.73 4.22 5.76
N ILE A 123 6.81 4.51 6.68
CA ILE A 123 5.79 5.56 6.52
C ILE A 123 6.42 6.93 6.25
N LEU A 124 5.69 7.84 5.64
CA LEU A 124 6.06 9.25 5.50
C LEU A 124 6.17 9.90 6.88
N TYR A 125 7.35 10.39 7.23
CA TYR A 125 7.61 11.00 8.53
C TYR A 125 7.73 12.52 8.42
N SER A 126 6.77 13.25 8.98
CA SER A 126 6.63 14.70 8.84
C SER A 126 7.82 15.54 9.33
N ARG A 127 8.75 14.96 10.10
CA ARG A 127 9.98 15.63 10.54
C ARG A 127 11.14 15.50 9.56
N ILE A 128 10.99 14.74 8.49
CA ILE A 128 11.92 14.69 7.36
C ILE A 128 11.37 15.65 6.29
N LEU A 129 12.18 16.62 5.87
CA LEU A 129 11.75 17.66 4.91
C LEU A 129 11.12 17.07 3.65
N ARG A 130 11.78 16.08 3.04
CA ARG A 130 11.29 15.38 1.85
C ARG A 130 9.89 14.80 2.06
N ASP A 131 9.71 14.05 3.15
CA ASP A 131 8.43 13.43 3.48
C ASP A 131 7.36 14.47 3.82
N ALA A 132 7.72 15.59 4.47
CA ALA A 132 6.80 16.69 4.74
C ALA A 132 6.28 17.33 3.44
N VAL A 133 7.15 17.52 2.43
CA VAL A 133 6.76 18.00 1.09
C VAL A 133 5.84 17.01 0.39
N ILE A 134 6.14 15.71 0.47
CA ILE A 134 5.29 14.65 -0.11
C ILE A 134 3.91 14.64 0.57
N ILE A 135 3.85 14.69 1.90
CA ILE A 135 2.60 14.78 2.67
C ILE A 135 1.80 16.01 2.24
N PHE A 136 2.46 17.16 2.09
CA PHE A 136 1.81 18.37 1.60
C PHE A 136 1.22 18.18 0.20
N GLY A 137 1.97 17.57 -0.73
CA GLY A 137 1.50 17.27 -2.08
C GLY A 137 0.29 16.32 -2.10
N ILE A 138 0.30 15.28 -1.27
CA ILE A 138 -0.81 14.34 -1.10
C ILE A 138 -2.07 15.08 -0.64
N ASN A 139 -1.98 15.86 0.45
CA ASN A 139 -3.11 16.57 1.02
C ASN A 139 -3.70 17.65 0.09
N ASN A 140 -2.92 18.15 -0.86
CA ASN A 140 -3.35 19.12 -1.86
C ASN A 140 -3.62 18.50 -3.24
N HIS A 141 -3.65 17.17 -3.34
CA HIS A 141 -3.92 16.42 -4.58
C HIS A 141 -3.02 16.82 -5.76
N PHE A 142 -1.73 16.98 -5.51
CA PHE A 142 -0.78 17.28 -6.58
C PHE A 142 -0.57 16.07 -7.48
N ASP A 143 -0.43 16.31 -8.78
CA ASP A 143 0.08 15.28 -9.68
C ASP A 143 1.60 15.09 -9.49
N ILE A 144 2.15 14.07 -10.15
CA ILE A 144 3.56 13.72 -9.99
C ILE A 144 4.49 14.84 -10.49
N ILE A 145 4.10 15.60 -11.52
CA ILE A 145 4.93 16.66 -12.10
C ILE A 145 5.04 17.80 -11.09
N LYS A 146 3.90 18.27 -10.57
CA LYS A 146 3.84 19.35 -9.59
C LYS A 146 4.55 18.97 -8.29
N LEU A 147 4.41 17.73 -7.82
CA LEU A 147 5.13 17.26 -6.64
C LEU A 147 6.65 17.24 -6.86
N GLN A 148 7.12 16.77 -8.01
CA GLN A 148 8.56 16.76 -8.33
C GLN A 148 9.14 18.18 -8.40
N MET A 149 8.40 19.13 -9.01
CA MET A 149 8.79 20.54 -9.01
C MET A 149 8.89 21.11 -7.60
N LEU A 150 7.91 20.82 -6.73
CA LEU A 150 7.97 21.29 -5.35
C LEU A 150 9.13 20.67 -4.56
N LEU A 151 9.43 19.38 -4.78
CA LEU A 151 10.60 18.74 -4.17
C LEU A 151 11.90 19.45 -4.57
N GLU A 152 12.04 19.79 -5.85
CA GLU A 152 13.19 20.53 -6.37
C GLU A 152 13.28 21.95 -5.77
N GLU A 153 12.17 22.70 -5.74
CA GLU A 153 12.08 24.04 -5.15
C GLU A 153 12.48 24.06 -3.67
N GLN A 154 12.18 22.99 -2.93
CA GLN A 154 12.54 22.84 -1.52
C GLN A 154 13.90 22.16 -1.30
N HIS A 155 14.67 21.91 -2.36
CA HIS A 155 15.97 21.21 -2.33
C HIS A 155 15.91 19.83 -1.66
N ALA A 156 14.78 19.13 -1.80
CA ALA A 156 14.59 17.77 -1.33
C ALA A 156 14.91 16.76 -2.44
N GLU A 157 15.31 15.54 -2.06
CA GLU A 157 15.60 14.48 -3.03
C GLU A 157 14.34 14.12 -3.87
N PRO A 158 14.47 14.03 -5.20
CA PRO A 158 13.34 13.72 -6.08
C PRO A 158 12.85 12.28 -5.88
N LEU A 159 11.62 11.99 -6.31
CA LEU A 159 11.10 10.61 -6.38
C LEU A 159 11.68 9.88 -7.60
N GLU A 160 12.38 8.76 -7.36
CA GLU A 160 12.99 7.93 -8.42
C GLU A 160 11.97 7.21 -9.31
#